data_AF-R6GX47-F1
#
_entry.id   AF-R6GX47-F1
#
_cell.length_a   1.000
_cell.length_b   1.000
_cell.length_c   1.000
_cell.angle_alpha   90.00
_cell.angle_beta   90.00
_cell.angle_gamma   90.00
#
_symmetry.space_group_name_H-M   'P 1'
#
loop_
_entity.id
_entity.type
_entity.pdbx_description
1 polymer ?
#
loop_
_entity_poly.entity_id
_entity_poly.type
_entity_poly.pdbx_seq_one_letter_code
_entity_poly.pdbx_strand_id
1 'polypeptide(L)' 'MLHYSVANMPGAVPRTSTLALTGATLPYALRIAKLGAEAACKADPALMKGLNTYKGHLTCRAVAEAQNLTYTDPTTLL' A
#
# COMPACT_ATOMS: atom_id res chain seq x y z
N MET A 1 24.08 -22.86 -16.20
CA MET A 1 23.31 -22.03 -15.26
C MET A 1 21.86 -22.02 -15.72
N LEU A 2 20.90 -22.30 -14.84
CA LEU A 2 19.46 -22.24 -15.13
C LEU A 2 18.88 -21.07 -14.32
N HIS A 3 18.34 -20.04 -15.00
CA HIS A 3 17.74 -18.89 -14.33
C HIS A 3 16.23 -19.09 -14.21
N TYR A 4 15.69 -19.06 -12.98
CA TYR A 4 14.25 -19.10 -12.71
C TYR A 4 13.79 -17.77 -12.08
N SER A 5 13.09 -16.95 -12.85
CA SER A 5 12.72 -15.58 -12.49
C SER A 5 11.24 -15.30 -12.76
N VAL A 6 10.38 -16.19 -12.28
CA VAL A 6 8.92 -16.07 -12.43
C VAL A 6 8.39 -15.03 -11.43
N ALA A 7 7.82 -13.94 -11.95
CA ALA A 7 7.12 -12.97 -11.14
C ALA A 7 5.81 -13.55 -10.57
N ASN A 8 5.37 -13.04 -9.42
CA ASN A 8 4.12 -13.48 -8.80
C ASN A 8 4.04 -15.01 -8.56
N MET A 9 5.12 -15.62 -8.03
CA MET A 9 5.11 -17.02 -7.58
C MET A 9 3.94 -17.37 -6.64
N PRO A 10 3.46 -16.48 -5.75
CA PRO A 10 2.24 -16.72 -4.98
C PRO A 10 1.01 -17.08 -5.85
N GLY A 11 0.96 -16.59 -7.09
CA GLY A 11 -0.08 -16.93 -8.07
C GLY A 11 -0.14 -18.42 -8.44
N ALA A 12 0.93 -19.19 -8.26
CA ALA A 12 0.94 -20.63 -8.48
C ALA A 12 0.18 -21.41 -7.37
N VAL A 13 -0.03 -20.78 -6.20
CA VAL A 13 -0.74 -21.36 -5.05
C VAL A 13 -1.87 -20.42 -4.58
N PRO A 14 -2.84 -20.10 -5.46
CA PRO A 14 -3.76 -18.97 -5.28
C PRO A 14 -4.62 -19.11 -4.01
N ARG A 15 -5.11 -20.31 -3.68
CA ARG A 15 -5.92 -20.54 -2.47
C ARG A 15 -5.15 -20.17 -1.20
N THR A 16 -3.90 -20.64 -1.09
CA THR A 16 -3.05 -20.38 0.08
C THR A 16 -2.66 -18.90 0.15
N SER A 17 -2.25 -18.33 -0.98
CA SER A 17 -1.82 -16.93 -1.05
C SER A 17 -2.97 -15.94 -0.81
N THR A 18 -4.18 -16.23 -1.29
CA THR A 18 -5.36 -15.43 -0.98
C THR A 18 -5.65 -15.44 0.51
N LEU A 19 -5.69 -16.61 1.16
CA LEU A 19 -5.95 -16.69 2.60
C LEU A 19 -4.88 -15.96 3.43
N ALA A 20 -3.61 -16.06 3.03
CA ALA A 20 -2.52 -15.34 3.68
C ALA A 20 -2.65 -13.81 3.50
N LEU A 21 -2.90 -13.34 2.27
CA LEU A 21 -3.02 -11.92 1.96
C LEU A 21 -4.25 -11.30 2.62
N THR A 22 -5.42 -11.95 2.51
CA THR A 22 -6.65 -11.44 3.11
C THR A 22 -6.58 -11.48 4.64
N GLY A 23 -5.99 -12.52 5.23
CA GLY A 23 -5.76 -12.58 6.67
C GLY A 23 -4.95 -11.39 7.20
N ALA A 24 -3.91 -10.97 6.47
CA ALA A 24 -3.10 -9.81 6.83
C ALA A 24 -3.77 -8.45 6.53
N THR A 25 -4.55 -8.35 5.45
CA THR A 25 -5.09 -7.07 4.96
C THR A 25 -6.49 -6.74 5.49
N LEU A 26 -7.26 -7.74 5.91
CA LEU A 26 -8.64 -7.57 6.36
C LEU A 26 -8.82 -6.56 7.50
N PRO A 27 -7.96 -6.49 8.54
CA PRO A 27 -8.09 -5.50 9.60
C PRO A 27 -8.00 -4.05 9.08
N TYR A 28 -7.10 -3.81 8.12
CA TYR A 28 -6.91 -2.51 7.51
C TYR A 28 -8.10 -2.12 6.63
N ALA A 29 -8.60 -3.06 5.81
CA ALA A 29 -9.79 -2.86 4.99
C ALA A 29 -11.01 -2.49 5.84
N LEU A 30 -11.24 -3.18 6.96
CA LEU A 30 -12.35 -2.87 7.88
C LEU A 30 -12.19 -1.49 8.52
N ARG A 31 -10.97 -1.07 8.84
CA ARG A 31 -10.71 0.25 9.44
C ARG A 31 -10.99 1.37 8.44
N ILE A 32 -10.54 1.22 7.20
CA ILE A 32 -10.84 2.18 6.12
C ILE A 32 -12.36 2.23 5.86
N ALA A 33 -13.04 1.08 5.82
CA ALA A 33 -14.48 1.03 5.61
C ALA A 33 -15.28 1.73 6.73
N LYS A 34 -14.80 1.69 7.97
CA LYS A 34 -15.48 2.30 9.12
C LYS A 34 -15.21 3.80 9.27
N LEU A 35 -13.97 4.23 9.06
CA LEU A 35 -13.52 5.60 9.36
C LEU A 35 -13.40 6.49 8.12
N GLY A 36 -13.38 5.90 6.93
CA GLY A 36 -12.91 6.56 5.72
C GLY A 36 -11.38 6.61 5.64
N ALA A 37 -10.85 6.89 4.45
CA ALA A 37 -9.41 6.81 4.17
C ALA A 37 -8.59 7.83 4.99
N GLU A 38 -9.03 9.09 5.07
CA GLU A 38 -8.29 10.16 5.76
C GLU A 38 -8.17 9.86 7.27
N ALA A 39 -9.29 9.58 7.94
CA ALA A 39 -9.30 9.31 9.36
C ALA A 39 -8.63 7.98 9.71
N ALA A 40 -8.74 6.95 8.85
CA ALA A 40 -8.03 5.69 9.04
C ALA A 40 -6.50 5.86 8.96
N CYS A 41 -6.00 6.68 8.02
CA CYS A 41 -4.56 6.97 7.93
C CYS A 41 -4.05 7.77 9.13
N LYS A 42 -4.82 8.76 9.61
CA LYS A 42 -4.46 9.52 10.83
C LYS A 42 -4.44 8.63 12.08
N ALA A 43 -5.37 7.69 12.17
CA ALA A 43 -5.49 6.78 13.31
C ALA A 43 -4.47 5.62 13.29
N ASP A 44 -3.84 5.33 12.16
CA ASP A 44 -2.90 4.23 12.00
C ASP A 44 -1.65 4.64 11.21
N PRO A 45 -0.50 4.77 11.88
CA PRO A 45 0.77 5.07 11.23
C PRO A 45 1.18 4.07 10.15
N ALA A 46 0.75 2.80 10.23
CA ALA A 46 1.04 1.81 9.20
C ALA A 46 0.28 2.11 7.90
N LEU A 47 -1.00 2.49 8.00
CA LEU A 47 -1.78 2.95 6.86
C LEU A 47 -1.25 4.25 6.27
N MET A 48 -0.84 5.20 7.12
CA MET A 48 -0.24 6.46 6.67
C MET A 48 1.01 6.21 5.80
N LYS A 49 1.90 5.30 6.23
CA LYS A 49 3.10 4.93 5.47
C LYS A 49 2.79 4.20 4.15
N GLY A 50 1.63 3.55 4.06
CA GLY A 50 1.17 2.87 2.86
C GLY A 50 0.54 3.80 1.81
N LEU A 51 0.35 5.09 2.11
CA LEU A 51 -0.27 6.04 1.19
C LEU A 51 0.73 6.46 0.12
N ASN A 52 0.46 6.09 -1.14
CA ASN A 52 1.31 6.47 -2.27
C ASN A 52 0.84 7.74 -2.99
N THR A 53 -0.46 7.95 -3.11
CA THR A 53 -1.05 9.08 -3.84
C THR A 53 -2.29 9.60 -3.14
N TYR A 54 -2.46 10.92 -3.11
CA TYR A 54 -3.65 11.54 -2.54
C TYR A 54 -4.01 12.86 -3.24
N LYS A 55 -5.26 13.00 -3.71
CA LYS A 55 -5.77 14.23 -4.39
C LYS A 55 -4.84 14.80 -5.47
N GLY A 56 -4.17 13.95 -6.26
CA GLY A 56 -3.23 14.37 -7.31
C GLY A 56 -1.78 14.59 -6.84
N HIS A 57 -1.51 14.46 -5.54
CA HIS A 57 -0.17 14.52 -4.97
C HIS A 57 0.44 13.13 -4.80
N LEU A 58 1.75 13.03 -4.98
CA LEU A 58 2.52 11.81 -4.75
C LEU A 58 3.14 11.85 -3.35
N THR A 59 2.72 10.94 -2.49
CA THR A 59 3.09 10.89 -1.06
C THR A 59 4.09 9.78 -0.73
N CYS A 60 4.51 8.99 -1.71
CA CYS A 60 5.60 8.04 -1.55
C CYS A 60 6.91 8.63 -2.08
N ARG A 61 7.83 8.94 -1.17
CA ARG A 61 9.14 9.53 -1.51
C ARG A 61 9.95 8.67 -2.48
N ALA A 62 10.03 7.37 -2.25
CA ALA A 62 10.81 6.46 -3.10
C ALA A 62 10.28 6.41 -4.54
N VAL A 63 8.95 6.46 -4.73
CA VAL A 63 8.34 6.50 -6.06
C VAL A 63 8.58 7.85 -6.72
N ALA A 64 8.49 8.95 -5.96
CA ALA A 64 8.77 10.30 -6.46
C ALA A 64 10.19 10.43 -6.99
N GLU A 65 11.17 9.96 -6.21
CA GLU A 65 12.58 9.95 -6.61
C GLU A 65 12.82 9.04 -7.84
N ALA A 66 12.25 7.83 -7.86
CA ALA A 66 12.42 6.90 -8.97
C ALA A 66 11.81 7.40 -10.29
N GLN A 67 10.75 8.22 -10.24
CA GLN A 67 10.03 8.72 -11.41
C GLN A 67 10.33 10.20 -11.71
N ASN A 68 11.25 10.84 -10.98
CA ASN A 68 11.56 12.28 -11.07
C ASN A 68 10.31 13.18 -10.93
N LEU A 69 9.42 12.83 -10.00
CA LEU A 69 8.19 13.58 -9.70
C LEU A 69 8.29 14.31 -8.35
N THR A 70 7.42 15.28 -8.13
CA THR A 70 7.37 16.05 -6.88
C THR A 70 6.77 15.22 -5.74
N TYR A 71 7.52 15.05 -4.66
CA TYR A 71 7.03 14.48 -3.40
C TYR A 71 6.25 15.52 -2.59
N THR A 72 5.10 15.13 -2.05
CA THR A 72 4.35 15.92 -1.07
C THR A 72 4.17 15.10 0.19
N ASP A 73 4.40 15.72 1.35
CA ASP A 73 4.30 15.03 2.62
C ASP A 73 2.84 14.66 2.96
N PRO A 74 2.50 13.39 3.25
CA PRO A 74 1.12 13.00 3.51
C PRO A 74 0.54 13.60 4.80
N THR A 75 1.39 13.92 5.78
CA THR A 75 0.97 14.50 7.06
C THR A 75 0.51 15.96 6.94
N THR A 76 0.93 16.67 5.90
CA THR A 76 0.45 18.05 5.63
C THR A 76 -0.83 18.07 4.78
N LEU A 77 -1.14 16.98 4.08
CA LEU A 77 -2.29 16.85 3.18
C LEU A 77 -3.55 16.31 3.85
N LEU A 78 -3.39 15.52 4.91
CA LEU A 78 -4.48 14.89 5.66
C LEU A 78 -4.75 15.68 6.94
#